data_AF-A0A521ZXB9-F1
#
_entry.id   AF-A0A521ZXB9-F1
#
_cell.length_a   1.000
_cell.length_b   1.000
_cell.length_c   1.000
_cell.angle_alpha   90.00
_cell.angle_beta   90.00
_cell.angle_gamma   90.00
#
_symmetry.space_group_name_H-M   'P 1'
#
loop_
_entity.id
_entity.type
_entity.pdbx_description
1 polymer ?
#
loop_
_entity_poly.entity_id
_entity_poly.type
_entity_poly.pdbx_seq_one_letter_code
_entity_poly.pdbx_strand_id
1 'polypeptide(L)'
;MKRILATMALTVFAVAGRGDIVTTNWTGGFANSGIIPDGNLTGWSDTRNIGGLSGTIADVNVSLTFSGGNNGDLYAYLVHSSGFAVLLNRAGRDGGNPFGYANAGMAVTFDDTASNGDIHYYGGSGVPTLAYEPDARNISPLSSASLLAGASRTAWLGSFTNQSANGSWTLFIADVVGGGSGPSVTSWGLTLDLVPVPEASQWAMCGAMAVFGAGYFWRVRRRAK
;
A
#
# COMPACT_ATOMS: atom_id res chain seq x y z
N MET A 1 41.48 51.95 -18.33
CA MET A 1 40.39 51.10 -18.82
C MET A 1 40.15 49.97 -17.83
N LYS A 2 39.23 50.12 -16.88
CA LYS A 2 38.92 49.08 -15.88
C LYS A 2 37.71 48.28 -16.37
N ARG A 3 37.93 47.05 -16.83
CA ARG A 3 36.85 46.12 -17.23
C ARG A 3 36.29 45.48 -15.97
N ILE A 4 35.13 45.94 -15.53
CA ILE A 4 34.39 45.32 -14.42
C ILE A 4 33.68 44.09 -15.02
N LEU A 5 34.19 42.89 -14.74
CA LEU A 5 33.49 41.64 -15.01
C LEU A 5 32.51 41.41 -13.85
N ALA A 6 31.21 41.58 -14.10
CA ALA A 6 30.18 41.17 -13.17
C ALA A 6 29.82 39.69 -13.45
N THR A 7 30.21 38.80 -12.54
CA THR A 7 29.84 37.39 -12.57
C THR A 7 28.53 37.24 -11.79
N MET A 8 27.42 36.89 -12.44
CA MET A 8 26.19 36.49 -11.73
C MET A 8 26.15 34.97 -11.59
N ALA A 9 26.12 34.48 -10.35
CA ALA A 9 25.83 33.09 -10.02
C ALA A 9 24.31 32.87 -10.03
N LEU A 10 23.85 31.94 -10.86
CA LEU A 10 22.45 31.47 -10.87
C LEU A 10 22.31 30.35 -9.83
N THR A 11 21.73 30.65 -8.67
CA THR A 11 21.36 29.64 -7.68
C THR A 11 20.01 29.02 -8.04
N VAL A 12 20.02 27.76 -8.47
CA VAL A 12 18.81 26.95 -8.63
C VAL A 12 18.47 26.37 -7.27
N PHE A 13 17.34 26.79 -6.68
CA PHE A 13 16.79 26.13 -5.50
C PHE A 13 15.99 24.91 -5.97
N ALA A 14 16.51 23.70 -5.72
CA ALA A 14 15.69 22.51 -5.77
C ALA A 14 14.78 22.51 -4.53
N VAL A 15 13.49 22.75 -4.73
CA VAL A 15 12.50 22.47 -3.68
C VAL A 15 12.35 20.96 -3.66
N ALA A 16 12.89 20.29 -2.63
CA ALA A 16 12.57 18.90 -2.39
C ALA A 16 11.07 18.81 -2.10
N GLY A 17 10.33 18.05 -2.92
CA GLY A 17 8.94 17.71 -2.62
C GLY A 17 8.91 16.99 -1.27
N ARG A 18 8.14 17.51 -0.31
CA ARG A 18 7.93 16.81 0.96
C ARG A 18 6.96 15.66 0.73
N GLY A 19 7.31 14.46 1.16
CA GLY A 19 6.37 13.34 1.20
C GLY A 19 5.14 13.68 2.04
N ASP A 20 3.97 13.20 1.63
CA ASP A 20 2.71 13.37 2.34
C ASP A 20 2.23 12.00 2.84
N ILE A 21 1.78 11.94 4.09
CA ILE A 21 1.26 10.70 4.69
C ILE A 21 -0.25 10.84 4.83
N VAL A 22 -0.98 9.95 4.18
CA VAL A 22 -2.44 9.90 4.21
C VAL A 22 -2.88 8.63 4.92
N THR A 23 -3.64 8.78 6.00
CA THR A 23 -4.20 7.65 6.76
C THR A 23 -5.72 7.64 6.67
N THR A 24 -6.27 6.47 6.36
CA THR A 24 -7.70 6.19 6.42
C THR A 24 -8.01 5.18 7.53
N ASN A 25 -9.24 5.19 8.01
CA ASN A 25 -9.76 4.17 8.92
C ASN A 25 -11.27 4.06 8.73
N TRP A 26 -11.71 3.01 8.04
CA TRP A 26 -13.11 2.72 7.83
C TRP A 26 -13.59 1.74 8.90
N THR A 27 -14.65 2.11 9.60
CA THR A 27 -15.21 1.35 10.74
C THR A 27 -16.68 1.00 10.55
N GLY A 28 -17.26 1.30 9.38
CA GLY A 28 -18.68 1.14 9.14
C GLY A 28 -19.09 1.33 7.68
N GLY A 29 -20.38 1.18 7.40
CA GLY A 29 -20.91 1.12 6.03
C GLY A 29 -20.55 -0.18 5.30
N PHE A 30 -20.16 -1.21 6.04
CA PHE A 30 -19.81 -2.51 5.50
C PHE A 30 -21.06 -3.29 5.07
N ALA A 31 -20.99 -3.91 3.90
CA ALA A 31 -22.02 -4.85 3.46
C ALA A 31 -22.18 -5.98 4.51
N ASN A 32 -23.43 -6.36 4.77
CA ASN A 32 -23.77 -7.38 5.77
C ASN A 32 -23.12 -7.15 7.15
N SER A 33 -22.96 -5.88 7.56
CA SER A 33 -22.31 -5.50 8.82
C SER A 33 -20.87 -6.03 8.97
N GLY A 34 -20.18 -6.29 7.85
CA GLY A 34 -18.80 -6.81 7.86
C GLY A 34 -18.71 -8.33 8.00
N ILE A 35 -19.84 -9.04 8.04
CA ILE A 35 -19.86 -10.51 8.17
C ILE A 35 -19.30 -11.15 6.90
N ILE A 36 -18.25 -11.96 7.08
CA ILE A 36 -17.66 -12.81 6.06
C ILE A 36 -18.42 -14.15 6.07
N PRO A 37 -19.01 -14.58 4.94
CA PRO A 37 -19.75 -15.84 4.90
C PRO A 37 -18.84 -17.06 5.12
N ASP A 38 -19.21 -17.94 6.04
CA ASP A 38 -18.49 -19.17 6.40
C ASP A 38 -18.37 -20.13 5.21
N GLY A 39 -17.17 -20.68 4.98
CA GLY A 39 -16.90 -21.68 3.94
C GLY A 39 -17.30 -21.26 2.52
N ASN A 40 -17.28 -19.96 2.21
CA ASN A 40 -17.72 -19.42 0.94
C ASN A 40 -16.59 -18.67 0.22
N LEU A 41 -16.14 -19.23 -0.90
CA LEU A 41 -15.10 -18.66 -1.75
C LEU A 41 -15.48 -17.33 -2.42
N THR A 42 -16.77 -16.98 -2.46
CA THR A 42 -17.23 -15.67 -2.94
C THR A 42 -16.90 -14.57 -1.93
N GLY A 43 -16.70 -14.94 -0.66
CA GLY A 43 -16.24 -14.05 0.40
C GLY A 43 -17.11 -12.82 0.64
N TRP A 44 -16.48 -11.84 1.26
CA TRP A 44 -16.93 -10.50 1.52
C TRP A 44 -15.94 -9.51 0.90
N SER A 45 -16.44 -8.37 0.44
CA SER A 45 -15.59 -7.33 -0.11
C SER A 45 -16.11 -5.94 0.24
N ASP A 46 -15.19 -4.99 0.42
CA ASP A 46 -15.48 -3.58 0.62
C ASP A 46 -14.63 -2.72 -0.30
N THR A 47 -15.26 -1.77 -0.99
CA THR A 47 -14.59 -0.87 -1.94
C THR A 47 -14.72 0.57 -1.49
N ARG A 48 -13.58 1.26 -1.37
CA ARG A 48 -13.49 2.65 -0.92
C ARG A 48 -12.82 3.49 -1.98
N ASN A 49 -13.41 4.64 -2.28
CA ASN A 49 -12.83 5.58 -3.23
C ASN A 49 -12.04 6.66 -2.50
N ILE A 50 -10.75 6.77 -2.83
CA ILE A 50 -9.86 7.84 -2.35
C ILE A 50 -9.70 8.87 -3.48
N GLY A 51 -9.69 10.16 -3.15
CA GLY A 51 -9.63 11.25 -4.12
C GLY A 51 -8.94 12.48 -3.56
N GLY A 52 -8.52 13.39 -4.46
CA GLY A 52 -7.93 14.67 -4.10
C GLY A 52 -6.46 14.61 -3.67
N LEU A 53 -5.80 13.46 -3.83
CA LEU A 53 -4.39 13.28 -3.50
C LEU A 53 -3.50 13.64 -4.69
N SER A 54 -2.31 14.14 -4.41
CA SER A 54 -1.28 14.43 -5.41
C SER A 54 -0.06 13.56 -5.16
N GLY A 55 0.77 13.35 -6.19
CA GLY A 55 1.93 12.48 -6.09
C GLY A 55 1.65 11.01 -6.44
N THR A 56 2.63 10.17 -6.19
CA THR A 56 2.58 8.72 -6.37
C THR A 56 2.88 8.00 -5.07
N ILE A 57 2.32 6.82 -4.91
CA ILE A 57 2.55 5.94 -3.76
C ILE A 57 4.03 5.54 -3.68
N ALA A 58 4.65 5.79 -2.54
CA ALA A 58 5.96 5.27 -2.17
C ALA A 58 5.86 4.06 -1.23
N ASP A 59 4.85 4.04 -0.36
CA ASP A 59 4.60 2.93 0.56
C ASP A 59 3.09 2.79 0.86
N VAL A 60 2.66 1.56 1.19
CA VAL A 60 1.28 1.24 1.59
C VAL A 60 1.33 0.29 2.77
N ASN A 61 0.69 0.69 3.86
CA ASN A 61 0.40 -0.18 5.00
C ASN A 61 -1.11 -0.37 5.15
N VAL A 62 -1.54 -1.58 5.53
CA VAL A 62 -2.96 -1.93 5.66
C VAL A 62 -3.28 -2.30 7.10
N SER A 63 -4.13 -1.52 7.75
CA SER A 63 -4.70 -1.93 9.04
C SER A 63 -5.93 -2.80 8.79
N LEU A 64 -6.04 -3.92 9.50
CA LEU A 64 -7.17 -4.83 9.43
C LEU A 64 -7.54 -5.35 10.81
N THR A 65 -8.81 -5.22 11.16
CA THR A 65 -9.36 -5.75 12.40
C THR A 65 -10.67 -6.49 12.12
N PHE A 66 -10.75 -7.71 12.62
CA PHE A 66 -11.96 -8.51 12.60
C PHE A 66 -12.06 -9.35 13.89
N SER A 67 -13.27 -9.78 14.21
CA SER A 67 -13.56 -10.64 15.36
C SER A 67 -14.19 -11.96 14.91
N GLY A 68 -14.03 -13.00 15.73
CA GLY A 68 -14.57 -14.33 15.43
C GLY A 68 -13.79 -15.06 14.33
N GLY A 69 -14.40 -16.10 13.76
CA GLY A 69 -13.80 -16.93 12.72
C GLY A 69 -12.59 -17.73 13.18
N ASN A 70 -11.82 -18.17 12.19
CA ASN A 70 -10.59 -18.94 12.36
C ASN A 70 -9.54 -18.42 11.37
N ASN A 71 -8.41 -17.91 11.87
CA ASN A 71 -7.38 -17.30 11.03
C ASN A 71 -6.79 -18.26 9.98
N GLY A 72 -6.77 -19.58 10.26
CA GLY A 72 -6.34 -20.61 9.32
C GLY A 72 -7.29 -20.84 8.13
N ASP A 73 -8.49 -20.27 8.18
CA ASP A 73 -9.51 -20.42 7.15
C ASP A 73 -9.62 -19.17 6.25
N LEU A 74 -8.88 -18.10 6.56
CA LEU A 74 -9.02 -16.83 5.86
C LEU A 74 -8.07 -16.67 4.68
N TYR A 75 -8.63 -16.23 3.57
CA TYR A 75 -7.91 -15.71 2.42
C TYR A 75 -8.29 -14.25 2.21
N ALA A 76 -7.32 -13.35 2.18
CA ALA A 76 -7.57 -11.91 2.03
C ALA A 76 -6.59 -11.29 1.05
N TYR A 77 -7.07 -10.35 0.25
CA TYR A 77 -6.24 -9.56 -0.65
C TYR A 77 -6.74 -8.13 -0.80
N LEU A 78 -5.83 -7.24 -1.18
CA LEU A 78 -6.11 -5.86 -1.55
C LEU A 78 -5.86 -5.68 -3.04
N VAL A 79 -6.75 -4.97 -3.72
CA VAL A 79 -6.55 -4.51 -5.10
C VAL A 79 -6.79 -3.02 -5.24
N HIS A 80 -6.00 -2.41 -6.11
CA HIS A 80 -6.14 -1.03 -6.53
C HIS A 80 -5.44 -0.85 -7.87
N SER A 81 -6.14 -0.32 -8.87
CA SER A 81 -5.59 -0.14 -10.21
C SER A 81 -4.96 -1.45 -10.72
N SER A 82 -3.65 -1.49 -10.99
CA SER A 82 -2.91 -2.70 -11.37
C SER A 82 -2.22 -3.41 -10.21
N GLY A 83 -2.26 -2.85 -9.00
CA GLY A 83 -1.66 -3.44 -7.81
C GLY A 83 -2.52 -4.55 -7.21
N PHE A 84 -1.85 -5.55 -6.64
CA PHE A 84 -2.45 -6.72 -6.01
C PHE A 84 -1.54 -7.24 -4.91
N ALA A 85 -2.07 -7.36 -3.69
CA ALA A 85 -1.35 -7.89 -2.54
C ALA A 85 -2.19 -8.94 -1.80
N VAL A 86 -1.60 -10.10 -1.51
CA VAL A 86 -2.25 -11.13 -0.68
C VAL A 86 -1.88 -10.85 0.78
N LEU A 87 -2.87 -10.46 1.58
CA LEU A 87 -2.68 -10.12 2.98
C LEU A 87 -2.66 -11.37 3.86
N LEU A 88 -3.57 -12.30 3.62
CA LEU A 88 -3.72 -13.56 4.35
C LEU A 88 -3.92 -14.71 3.36
N ASN A 89 -3.27 -15.84 3.61
CA ASN A 89 -3.53 -17.08 2.88
C ASN A 89 -3.48 -18.27 3.82
N ARG A 90 -4.57 -18.47 4.57
CA ARG A 90 -4.75 -19.57 5.52
C ARG A 90 -3.61 -19.63 6.54
N ALA A 91 -3.51 -18.59 7.38
CA ALA A 91 -2.37 -18.40 8.27
C ALA A 91 -2.04 -19.65 9.09
N GLY A 92 -0.77 -20.04 9.13
CA GLY A 92 -0.25 -21.21 9.84
C GLY A 92 -0.50 -22.54 9.15
N ARG A 93 -1.07 -22.55 7.94
CA ARG A 93 -1.38 -23.79 7.22
C ARG A 93 -0.16 -24.33 6.51
N ASP A 94 0.34 -25.47 6.98
CA ASP A 94 1.47 -26.16 6.38
C ASP A 94 1.34 -27.69 6.49
N GLY A 95 2.40 -28.42 6.12
CA GLY A 95 2.41 -29.89 6.16
C GLY A 95 2.25 -30.50 7.57
N GLY A 96 2.61 -29.77 8.63
CA GLY A 96 2.46 -30.19 10.03
C GLY A 96 1.16 -29.66 10.67
N ASN A 97 0.61 -28.57 10.15
CA ASN A 97 -0.63 -27.97 10.58
C ASN A 97 -1.59 -27.79 9.38
N PRO A 98 -2.36 -28.83 8.99
CA PRO A 98 -3.16 -28.80 7.77
C PRO A 98 -4.38 -27.85 7.82
N PHE A 99 -4.75 -27.38 9.02
CA PHE A 99 -5.89 -26.50 9.24
C PHE A 99 -5.49 -25.03 9.44
N GLY A 100 -4.22 -24.74 9.73
CA GLY A 100 -3.78 -23.40 10.08
C GLY A 100 -4.08 -23.03 11.54
N TYR A 101 -3.95 -21.75 11.88
CA TYR A 101 -4.08 -21.28 13.26
C TYR A 101 -5.55 -21.02 13.64
N ALA A 102 -6.03 -21.75 14.65
CA ALA A 102 -7.40 -21.72 15.17
C ALA A 102 -7.79 -20.44 15.96
N ASN A 103 -7.00 -19.36 15.88
CA ASN A 103 -7.29 -18.15 16.65
C ASN A 103 -8.50 -17.40 16.05
N ALA A 104 -9.39 -16.94 16.91
CA ALA A 104 -10.53 -16.12 16.52
C ALA A 104 -10.18 -14.63 16.60
N GLY A 105 -10.35 -13.92 15.49
CA GLY A 105 -10.06 -12.50 15.36
C GLY A 105 -8.60 -12.16 15.08
N MET A 106 -8.40 -10.88 14.76
CA MET A 106 -7.12 -10.29 14.38
C MET A 106 -7.20 -8.76 14.50
N ALA A 107 -6.08 -8.11 14.85
CA ALA A 107 -5.95 -6.65 14.85
C ALA A 107 -4.54 -6.25 14.38
N VAL A 108 -4.23 -6.41 13.11
CA VAL A 108 -2.86 -6.28 12.58
C VAL A 108 -2.71 -5.07 11.66
N THR A 109 -1.46 -4.67 11.49
CA THR A 109 -1.03 -3.81 10.40
C THR A 109 -0.16 -4.63 9.46
N PHE A 110 -0.49 -4.67 8.18
CA PHE A 110 0.39 -5.22 7.15
C PHE A 110 1.34 -4.14 6.64
N ASP A 111 2.63 -4.44 6.66
CA ASP A 111 3.73 -3.58 6.21
C ASP A 111 4.83 -4.50 5.64
N ASP A 112 5.27 -4.26 4.40
CA ASP A 112 6.27 -5.09 3.71
C ASP A 112 7.63 -5.16 4.45
N THR A 113 7.87 -4.24 5.39
CA THR A 113 9.09 -4.12 6.20
C THR A 113 8.88 -4.40 7.69
N ALA A 114 7.72 -4.94 8.08
CA ALA A 114 7.40 -5.21 9.47
C ALA A 114 8.38 -6.21 10.12
N SER A 115 8.84 -5.88 11.34
CA SER A 115 9.85 -6.67 12.05
C SER A 115 9.38 -8.04 12.56
N ASN A 116 8.08 -8.28 12.66
CA ASN A 116 7.54 -9.59 13.08
C ASN A 116 7.49 -10.61 11.93
N GLY A 117 7.88 -10.22 10.71
CA GLY A 117 7.94 -11.09 9.55
C GLY A 117 6.58 -11.51 9.01
N ASP A 118 6.57 -12.57 8.23
CA ASP A 118 5.39 -13.14 7.55
C ASP A 118 4.26 -13.50 8.52
N ILE A 119 3.09 -12.86 8.36
CA ILE A 119 1.88 -13.17 9.13
C ILE A 119 1.52 -14.66 9.07
N HIS A 120 1.86 -15.38 8.00
CA HIS A 120 1.59 -16.81 7.89
C HIS A 120 2.21 -17.61 9.06
N TYR A 121 3.29 -17.10 9.66
CA TYR A 121 4.02 -17.76 10.75
C TYR A 121 3.99 -16.98 12.07
N TYR A 122 2.91 -16.24 12.38
CA TYR A 122 2.80 -15.49 13.65
C TYR A 122 2.82 -16.36 14.92
N GLY A 123 2.76 -17.68 14.80
CA GLY A 123 3.01 -18.66 15.86
C GLY A 123 1.77 -19.27 16.52
N GLY A 124 0.57 -18.74 16.27
CA GLY A 124 -0.69 -19.35 16.73
C GLY A 124 -0.98 -19.27 18.24
N SER A 125 -0.04 -18.80 19.05
CA SER A 125 -0.17 -18.76 20.53
C SER A 125 -1.14 -17.70 21.05
N GLY A 126 -1.63 -16.82 20.19
CA GLY A 126 -2.58 -15.77 20.53
C GLY A 126 -3.14 -15.09 19.29
N VAL A 127 -4.09 -14.18 19.50
CA VAL A 127 -4.61 -13.31 18.44
C VAL A 127 -3.50 -12.33 18.04
N PRO A 128 -3.11 -12.25 16.74
CA PRO A 128 -2.08 -11.32 16.33
C PRO A 128 -2.59 -9.87 16.37
N THR A 129 -1.79 -8.99 17.00
CA THR A 129 -2.14 -7.58 17.27
C THR A 129 -1.06 -6.56 16.84
N LEU A 130 0.00 -7.03 16.20
CA LEU A 130 1.17 -6.22 15.83
C LEU A 130 1.24 -5.96 14.32
N ALA A 131 2.30 -5.29 13.88
CA ALA A 131 2.63 -5.18 12.48
C ALA A 131 3.29 -6.48 11.97
N TYR A 132 2.86 -6.99 10.82
CA TYR A 132 3.42 -8.16 10.15
C TYR A 132 3.61 -7.88 8.67
N GLU A 133 4.51 -8.60 8.04
CA GLU A 133 4.54 -8.64 6.58
C GLU A 133 3.29 -9.37 6.08
N PRO A 134 2.70 -8.95 4.94
CA PRO A 134 1.59 -9.68 4.34
C PRO A 134 2.01 -11.09 3.95
N ASP A 135 1.06 -12.03 3.89
CA ASP A 135 1.36 -13.42 3.51
C ASP A 135 2.06 -13.47 2.13
N ALA A 136 1.57 -12.66 1.18
CA ALA A 136 2.12 -12.43 -0.16
C ALA A 136 2.26 -13.69 -1.05
N ARG A 137 1.88 -14.88 -0.59
CA ARG A 137 1.84 -16.10 -1.42
C ARG A 137 0.68 -16.03 -2.42
N ASN A 138 1.01 -15.80 -3.68
CA ASN A 138 0.04 -15.79 -4.78
C ASN A 138 -0.24 -17.21 -5.28
N ILE A 139 -0.86 -18.01 -4.41
CA ILE A 139 -1.26 -19.39 -4.69
C ILE A 139 -2.68 -19.59 -4.14
N SER A 140 -3.46 -20.48 -4.77
CA SER A 140 -4.82 -20.76 -4.29
C SER A 140 -4.83 -21.22 -2.82
N PRO A 141 -5.74 -20.69 -1.97
CA PRO A 141 -5.88 -21.14 -0.58
C PRO A 141 -6.36 -22.60 -0.47
N LEU A 142 -6.85 -23.18 -1.57
CA LEU A 142 -7.27 -24.58 -1.66
C LEU A 142 -6.15 -25.53 -2.07
N SER A 143 -4.94 -25.01 -2.33
CA SER A 143 -3.77 -25.84 -2.63
C SER A 143 -3.45 -26.78 -1.46
N SER A 144 -2.67 -27.84 -1.72
CA SER A 144 -2.21 -28.69 -0.62
C SER A 144 -1.39 -27.87 0.38
N ALA A 145 -1.41 -28.25 1.67
CA ALA A 145 -0.76 -27.48 2.71
C ALA A 145 0.76 -27.36 2.50
N SER A 146 1.40 -28.41 1.97
CA SER A 146 2.82 -28.38 1.61
C SER A 146 3.12 -27.43 0.44
N LEU A 147 2.25 -27.36 -0.57
CA LEU A 147 2.42 -26.43 -1.70
C LEU A 147 2.21 -24.98 -1.27
N LEU A 148 1.23 -24.73 -0.41
CA LEU A 148 0.99 -23.40 0.15
C LEU A 148 2.20 -22.94 0.95
N ALA A 149 2.64 -23.73 1.94
CA ALA A 149 3.78 -23.36 2.79
C ALA A 149 5.08 -23.12 1.99
N GLY A 150 5.30 -23.88 0.91
CA GLY A 150 6.48 -23.74 0.04
C GLY A 150 6.36 -22.70 -1.08
N ALA A 151 5.22 -22.03 -1.23
CA ALA A 151 5.02 -21.07 -2.31
C ALA A 151 5.87 -19.80 -2.13
N SER A 152 6.37 -19.26 -3.24
CA SER A 152 7.07 -17.98 -3.23
C SER A 152 6.10 -16.82 -2.92
N ARG A 153 6.62 -15.84 -2.18
CA ARG A 153 5.90 -14.61 -1.84
C ARG A 153 6.11 -13.59 -2.96
N THR A 154 5.05 -13.29 -3.72
CA THR A 154 5.11 -12.46 -4.94
C THR A 154 4.04 -11.38 -5.02
N ALA A 155 3.01 -11.41 -4.16
CA ALA A 155 1.91 -10.44 -4.13
C ALA A 155 2.04 -9.50 -2.93
N TRP A 156 2.98 -8.57 -3.02
CA TRP A 156 3.38 -7.64 -1.95
C TRP A 156 2.65 -6.29 -2.04
N LEU A 157 2.61 -5.54 -0.93
CA LEU A 157 2.06 -4.17 -0.91
C LEU A 157 2.86 -3.22 -1.80
N GLY A 158 4.15 -3.50 -1.99
CA GLY A 158 5.02 -2.80 -2.94
C GLY A 158 4.51 -2.80 -4.39
N SER A 159 3.56 -3.69 -4.75
CA SER A 159 2.88 -3.67 -6.05
C SER A 159 2.09 -2.39 -6.32
N PHE A 160 1.72 -1.63 -5.28
CA PHE A 160 1.01 -0.36 -5.40
C PHE A 160 1.94 0.84 -5.63
N THR A 161 3.25 0.68 -5.44
CA THR A 161 4.22 1.79 -5.58
C THR A 161 4.24 2.37 -7.00
N ASN A 162 4.59 3.65 -7.11
CA ASN A 162 4.60 4.42 -8.36
C ASN A 162 3.23 4.58 -9.05
N GLN A 163 2.14 4.21 -8.37
CA GLN A 163 0.77 4.44 -8.85
C GLN A 163 0.16 5.66 -8.15
N SER A 164 -0.92 6.21 -8.72
CA SER A 164 -1.75 7.22 -8.05
C SER A 164 -2.51 6.56 -6.90
N ALA A 165 -2.59 7.21 -5.73
CA ALA A 165 -3.44 6.74 -4.62
C ALA A 165 -4.94 6.97 -4.84
N ASN A 166 -5.30 7.84 -5.78
CA ASN A 166 -6.70 8.13 -6.10
C ASN A 166 -7.35 6.98 -6.87
N GLY A 167 -8.60 6.68 -6.52
CA GLY A 167 -9.44 5.67 -7.15
C GLY A 167 -9.98 4.66 -6.15
N SER A 168 -10.51 3.57 -6.69
CA SER A 168 -11.10 2.48 -5.90
C SER A 168 -10.01 1.59 -5.30
N TRP A 169 -10.10 1.38 -3.99
CA TRP A 169 -9.37 0.37 -3.24
C TRP A 169 -10.36 -0.68 -2.76
N THR A 170 -10.12 -1.94 -3.10
CA THR A 170 -11.03 -3.04 -2.72
C THR A 170 -10.29 -4.04 -1.85
N LEU A 171 -10.76 -4.19 -0.62
CA LEU A 171 -10.39 -5.28 0.26
C LEU A 171 -11.35 -6.44 0.03
N PHE A 172 -10.80 -7.62 -0.20
CA PHE A 172 -11.55 -8.88 -0.29
C PHE A 172 -11.09 -9.82 0.83
N ILE A 173 -12.04 -10.51 1.46
CA ILE A 173 -11.78 -11.55 2.46
C ILE A 173 -12.77 -12.69 2.26
N ALA A 174 -12.27 -13.92 2.17
CA ALA A 174 -13.08 -15.13 2.17
C ALA A 174 -12.69 -16.04 3.33
N ASP A 175 -13.70 -16.61 3.97
CA ASP A 175 -13.55 -17.82 4.75
C ASP A 175 -13.67 -19.01 3.79
N VAL A 176 -12.57 -19.73 3.59
CA VAL A 176 -12.45 -20.76 2.55
C VAL A 176 -12.70 -22.17 3.08
N VAL A 177 -13.03 -22.31 4.38
CA VAL A 177 -13.29 -23.59 5.04
C VAL A 177 -14.53 -23.47 5.90
N GLY A 178 -15.59 -24.20 5.56
CA GLY A 178 -16.81 -24.17 6.35
C GLY A 178 -16.73 -25.00 7.63
N GLY A 179 -17.71 -24.79 8.50
CA GLY A 179 -17.90 -25.58 9.73
C GLY A 179 -17.78 -24.76 11.01
N GLY A 180 -17.61 -23.44 10.89
CA GLY A 180 -17.54 -22.51 12.01
C GLY A 180 -18.58 -21.39 11.90
N SER A 181 -18.38 -20.36 12.72
CA SER A 181 -19.02 -19.06 12.52
C SER A 181 -18.03 -18.16 11.79
N GLY A 182 -18.42 -17.64 10.62
CA GLY A 182 -17.57 -16.73 9.85
C GLY A 182 -17.18 -15.47 10.65
N PRO A 183 -16.00 -14.89 10.39
CA PRO A 183 -15.55 -13.67 11.07
C PRO A 183 -16.35 -12.44 10.65
N SER A 184 -16.24 -11.37 11.44
CA SER A 184 -16.82 -10.06 11.14
C SER A 184 -15.74 -8.99 11.14
N VAL A 185 -15.60 -8.28 10.01
CA VAL A 185 -14.71 -7.12 9.88
C VAL A 185 -15.25 -5.97 10.72
N THR A 186 -14.41 -5.46 11.62
CA THR A 186 -14.74 -4.31 12.48
C THR A 186 -14.12 -3.03 11.94
N SER A 187 -12.93 -3.10 11.37
CA SER A 187 -12.29 -1.96 10.71
C SER A 187 -11.22 -2.39 9.72
N TRP A 188 -11.01 -1.57 8.70
CA TRP A 188 -9.80 -1.63 7.88
C TRP A 188 -9.43 -0.23 7.38
N GLY A 189 -8.18 -0.03 7.00
CA GLY A 189 -7.68 1.27 6.58
C GLY A 189 -6.33 1.17 5.89
N LEU A 190 -5.93 2.26 5.25
CA LEU A 190 -4.65 2.39 4.57
C LEU A 190 -3.83 3.50 5.22
N THR A 191 -2.54 3.30 5.35
CA THR A 191 -1.56 4.37 5.52
C THR A 191 -0.73 4.42 4.26
N LEU A 192 -0.79 5.56 3.57
CA LEU A 192 -0.15 5.78 2.28
C LEU A 192 0.95 6.81 2.45
N ASP A 193 2.18 6.46 2.11
CA ASP A 193 3.26 7.45 1.92
C ASP A 193 3.27 7.87 0.45
N LEU A 194 3.15 9.16 0.20
CA LEU A 194 3.07 9.74 -1.14
C LEU A 194 4.28 10.60 -1.41
N VAL A 195 4.93 10.37 -2.53
CA VAL A 195 6.00 11.24 -3.03
C VAL A 195 5.42 12.21 -4.06
N PRO A 196 5.64 13.53 -3.90
CA PRO A 196 5.23 14.51 -4.89
C PRO A 196 5.88 14.24 -6.25
N VAL A 197 5.09 14.31 -7.32
CA VAL A 197 5.65 14.33 -8.66
C VAL A 197 6.11 15.76 -8.95
N PRO A 198 7.41 16.01 -9.22
CA PRO A 198 7.86 17.36 -9.55
C PRO A 198 7.14 17.86 -10.80
N GLU A 199 6.42 18.97 -10.69
CA GLU A 199 5.67 19.50 -11.81
C GLU A 199 6.63 19.91 -12.93
N ALA A 200 6.42 19.40 -14.15
CA ALA A 200 7.24 19.76 -15.32
C ALA A 200 7.24 21.28 -15.61
N SER A 201 6.21 22.00 -15.15
CA SER A 201 6.06 23.46 -15.23
C SER A 201 7.18 24.21 -14.50
N GLN A 202 7.69 23.70 -13.36
CA GLN A 202 8.77 24.34 -12.61
C GLN A 202 10.09 24.31 -13.39
N TRP A 203 10.41 23.17 -14.01
CA TRP A 203 11.59 23.04 -14.86
C TRP A 203 11.47 23.89 -16.12
N ALA A 204 10.27 23.95 -16.72
CA ALA A 204 10.00 24.82 -17.86
C ALA A 204 10.11 26.31 -17.50
N MET A 205 9.65 26.73 -16.32
CA MET A 205 9.77 28.11 -15.82
C MET A 205 11.23 28.48 -15.52
N CYS A 206 11.99 27.60 -14.87
CA CYS A 206 13.43 27.81 -14.65
C CYS A 206 14.18 27.92 -15.99
N GLY A 207 13.85 27.07 -16.96
CA GLY A 207 14.42 27.13 -18.32
C GLY A 207 14.06 28.43 -19.05
N ALA A 208 12.79 28.85 -19.01
CA ALA A 208 12.33 30.09 -19.62
C ALA A 208 13.02 31.32 -19.01
N MET A 209 13.11 31.39 -17.67
CA MET A 209 13.81 32.46 -16.94
C MET A 209 15.29 32.56 -17.34
N ALA A 210 15.97 31.43 -17.51
CA ALA A 210 17.36 31.41 -17.95
C ALA A 210 17.54 31.96 -19.38
N VAL A 211 16.64 31.60 -20.30
CA VAL A 211 16.67 32.08 -21.70
C VAL A 211 16.35 33.57 -21.79
N PHE A 212 15.33 34.06 -21.08
CA PHE A 212 14.98 35.48 -21.05
C PHE A 212 16.07 36.33 -20.40
N GLY A 213 16.67 35.86 -19.30
CA GLY A 213 17.79 36.55 -18.64
C GLY A 213 19.01 36.68 -19.56
N ALA A 214 19.39 35.61 -20.25
CA ALA A 214 20.50 35.62 -21.21
C ALA A 214 20.23 36.54 -22.41
N GLY A 215 19.01 36.50 -22.96
CA GLY A 215 18.60 37.34 -24.10
C GLY A 215 18.56 38.83 -23.78
N TYR A 216 18.04 39.20 -22.61
CA TYR A 216 18.03 40.58 -22.13
C TYR A 216 19.45 41.13 -21.99
N PHE A 217 20.36 40.36 -21.36
CA PHE A 217 21.73 40.79 -21.14
C PHE A 217 22.51 40.98 -22.45
N TRP A 218 22.35 40.07 -23.41
CA TRP A 218 22.97 40.18 -24.73
C TRP A 218 22.54 41.46 -25.46
N ARG A 219 21.26 41.83 -25.35
CA ARG A 219 20.71 43.05 -25.96
C ARG A 219 21.28 44.31 -25.30
N VAL A 220 21.38 44.35 -23.98
CA VAL A 220 21.98 45.48 -23.24
C VAL A 220 23.46 45.64 -23.60
N ARG A 221 24.20 44.54 -23.71
CA ARG A 221 25.63 44.54 -24.07
C ARG A 221 25.90 45.04 -25.49
N ARG A 222 24.96 44.83 -26.42
CA ARG A 222 25.06 45.35 -27.81
C ARG A 222 24.78 46.84 -27.94
N ARG A 223 24.00 47.43 -27.02
CA ARG A 223 23.69 48.87 -27.01
C ARG A 223 24.73 49.73 -26.29
N ALA A 224 25.63 49.10 -25.54
CA ALA A 224 26.72 49.77 -24.82
C ALA A 224 28.05 49.81 -25.62
N LYS A 225 28.02 49.42 -26.90
CA LYS A 225 29.08 49.66 -27.89
C LYS A 225 28.61 50.72 -28.85
#